data_AF-A0A2V5YH06-F1
#
_entry.id   AF-A0A2V5YH06-F1
#
_cell.length_a   1.000
_cell.length_b   1.000
_cell.length_c   1.000
_cell.angle_alpha   90.00
_cell.angle_beta   90.00
_cell.angle_gamma   90.00
#
_symmetry.space_group_name_H-M   'P 1'
#
loop_
_entity.id
_entity.type
_entity.pdbx_description
1 polymer ?
#
loop_
_entity_poly.entity_id
_entity_poly.type
_entity_poly.pdbx_seq_one_letter_code
_entity_poly.pdbx_strand_id
1 'polypeptide(L)'
;TELEVVVDGQPLNDLFSYRATSRLFTFTADPSLVAFDSCVTGTSQFGVTDGYWILLRPLPPGPHTIFFRGVIDFGGGNTFEVQVTYNLTIGP
;
A
#
# COMPACT_ATOMS: atom_id res chain seq x y z
N THR A 1 -6.35 10.69 -8.65
CA THR A 1 -5.42 9.87 -7.85
C THR A 1 -4.20 10.70 -7.51
N GLU A 2 -3.79 10.71 -6.24
CA GLU A 2 -2.63 11.46 -5.73
C GLU A 2 -1.75 10.54 -4.88
N LEU A 3 -0.43 10.68 -4.98
CA LEU A 3 0.54 9.89 -4.21
C LEU A 3 1.60 10.82 -3.62
N GLU A 4 1.96 10.59 -2.36
CA GLU A 4 3.04 11.29 -1.67
C GLU A 4 3.80 10.32 -0.77
N VAL A 5 5.13 10.39 -0.77
CA VAL A 5 5.98 9.62 0.14
C VAL A 5 7.16 10.48 0.56
N VAL A 6 7.43 10.52 1.86
CA VAL A 6 8.55 11.25 2.46
C VAL A 6 9.29 10.32 3.43
N VAL A 7 10.59 10.15 3.24
CA VAL A 7 11.46 9.33 4.11
C VAL A 7 12.51 10.26 4.72
N ASP A 8 12.52 10.38 6.05
CA ASP A 8 13.42 11.27 6.79
C ASP A 8 13.47 12.71 6.26
N GLY A 9 12.28 13.25 5.94
CA GLY A 9 12.11 14.58 5.37
C GLY A 9 12.47 14.71 3.88
N GLN A 10 12.91 13.62 3.23
CA GLN A 10 13.22 13.60 1.80
C GLN A 10 12.03 13.08 0.99
N PRO A 11 11.41 13.90 0.12
CA PRO A 11 10.32 13.45 -0.73
C PRO A 11 10.83 12.51 -1.84
N LEU A 12 10.07 11.44 -2.08
CA LEU A 12 10.28 10.58 -3.24
C LEU A 12 9.44 11.10 -4.41
N ASN A 13 10.04 11.10 -5.61
CA ASN A 13 9.41 11.60 -6.82
C ASN A 13 9.07 10.46 -7.78
N ASP A 14 8.27 10.77 -8.81
CA ASP A 14 7.88 9.84 -9.87
C ASP A 14 7.24 8.55 -9.34
N LEU A 15 6.40 8.69 -8.30
CA LEU A 15 5.77 7.58 -7.59
C LEU A 15 4.90 6.70 -8.51
N PHE A 16 4.35 7.28 -9.57
CA PHE A 16 3.55 6.57 -10.56
C PHE A 16 4.36 5.58 -11.41
N SER A 17 5.68 5.74 -11.50
CA SER A 17 6.57 4.77 -12.17
C SER A 17 6.69 3.44 -11.43
N TYR A 18 6.35 3.40 -10.14
CA TYR A 18 6.46 2.23 -9.27
C TYR A 18 5.18 1.39 -9.21
N ARG A 19 4.33 1.46 -10.25
CA ARG A 19 3.20 0.54 -10.37
C ARG A 19 3.68 -0.87 -10.69
N ALA A 20 3.24 -1.85 -9.92
CA ALA A 20 3.53 -3.25 -10.21
C ALA A 20 2.32 -4.13 -9.91
N THR A 21 2.17 -5.16 -10.75
CA THR A 21 1.17 -6.21 -10.61
C THR A 21 1.89 -7.55 -10.42
N SER A 22 1.46 -8.34 -9.45
CA SER A 22 1.99 -9.71 -9.29
C SER A 22 1.52 -10.64 -10.41
N ARG A 23 2.11 -11.83 -10.49
CA ARG A 23 1.50 -12.95 -11.22
C ARG A 23 0.17 -13.32 -10.55
N LEU A 24 -0.73 -13.93 -11.33
CA LEU A 24 -1.95 -14.54 -10.81
C LEU A 24 -1.58 -15.62 -9.80
N PHE A 25 -2.22 -15.60 -8.64
CA PHE A 25 -2.10 -16.63 -7.62
C PHE A 25 -3.47 -17.03 -7.09
N THR A 26 -3.50 -18.17 -6.40
CA THR A 26 -4.71 -18.69 -5.75
C THR A 26 -4.62 -18.44 -4.25
N PHE A 27 -5.70 -17.99 -3.64
CA PHE A 27 -5.81 -17.80 -2.20
C PHE A 27 -7.22 -18.15 -1.71
N THR A 28 -7.36 -18.38 -0.41
CA THR A 28 -8.66 -18.49 0.27
C THR A 28 -8.73 -17.38 1.30
N ALA A 29 -9.62 -16.40 1.10
CA ALA A 29 -9.83 -15.32 2.06
C ALA A 29 -10.57 -15.82 3.30
N ASP A 30 -10.30 -15.18 4.44
CA ASP A 30 -11.07 -15.39 5.66
C ASP A 30 -12.51 -14.88 5.45
N PRO A 31 -13.55 -15.72 5.62
CA PRO A 31 -14.95 -15.33 5.42
C PRO A 31 -15.40 -14.14 6.28
N SER A 32 -14.73 -13.88 7.41
CA SER A 32 -15.03 -12.71 8.25
C SER A 32 -14.76 -11.37 7.54
N LEU A 33 -13.96 -11.37 6.46
CA LEU A 33 -13.64 -10.19 5.67
C LEU A 33 -14.75 -9.78 4.69
N VAL A 34 -15.83 -10.57 4.56
CA VAL A 34 -16.98 -10.23 3.69
C VAL A 34 -17.65 -8.91 4.07
N ALA A 35 -17.49 -8.47 5.32
CA ALA A 35 -17.95 -7.18 5.80
C ALA A 35 -17.23 -5.98 5.13
N PHE A 36 -16.04 -6.21 4.57
CA PHE A 36 -15.20 -5.20 3.92
C PHE A 36 -15.10 -5.41 2.41
N ASP A 37 -15.24 -6.65 1.94
CA ASP A 37 -15.23 -6.99 0.52
C ASP A 37 -16.26 -8.10 0.22
N SER A 38 -17.36 -7.72 -0.45
CA SER A 38 -18.43 -8.64 -0.85
C SER A 38 -17.98 -9.73 -1.84
N CYS A 39 -16.79 -9.59 -2.43
CA CYS A 39 -16.22 -10.59 -3.34
C CYS A 39 -15.56 -11.76 -2.61
N VAL A 40 -15.44 -11.71 -1.28
CA VAL A 40 -14.93 -12.82 -0.47
C VAL A 40 -15.96 -13.94 -0.42
N THR A 41 -15.59 -15.13 -0.92
CA THR A 41 -16.48 -16.31 -0.97
C THR A 41 -16.19 -17.34 0.12
N GLY A 42 -15.05 -17.23 0.81
CA GLY A 42 -14.57 -18.26 1.74
C GLY A 42 -14.08 -19.54 1.05
N THR A 43 -13.95 -19.51 -0.27
CA THR A 43 -13.44 -20.63 -1.09
C THR A 43 -12.21 -20.18 -1.88
N SER A 44 -11.59 -21.13 -2.61
CA SER A 44 -10.43 -20.84 -3.45
C SER A 44 -10.76 -19.79 -4.51
N GLN A 45 -10.01 -18.69 -4.54
CA GLN A 45 -10.16 -17.56 -5.43
C GLN A 45 -8.84 -17.23 -6.13
N PHE A 46 -8.92 -16.66 -7.33
CA PHE A 46 -7.77 -16.08 -8.01
C PHE A 46 -7.60 -14.61 -7.61
N GLY A 47 -6.34 -14.19 -7.44
CA GLY A 47 -5.99 -12.82 -7.10
C GLY A 47 -4.69 -12.39 -7.73
N VAL A 48 -4.55 -11.08 -7.86
CA VAL A 48 -3.27 -10.39 -8.04
C VAL A 48 -3.17 -9.33 -6.97
N THR A 49 -1.96 -8.96 -6.61
CA THR A 49 -1.74 -7.67 -5.96
C THR A 49 -1.35 -6.66 -7.04
N ASP A 50 -2.06 -5.53 -7.10
CA ASP A 50 -1.81 -4.43 -8.03
C ASP A 50 -1.79 -3.11 -7.26
N GLY A 51 -0.78 -2.30 -7.48
CA GLY A 51 -0.62 -1.06 -6.75
C GLY A 51 0.70 -0.37 -7.02
N TYR A 52 0.95 0.71 -6.28
CA TYR A 52 2.23 1.42 -6.28
C TYR A 52 3.07 0.93 -5.10
N TRP A 53 4.24 0.37 -5.39
CA TRP A 53 5.07 -0.32 -4.40
C TRP A 53 6.40 0.39 -4.23
N ILE A 54 6.67 0.89 -3.03
CA ILE A 54 7.95 1.51 -2.71
C ILE A 54 8.78 0.54 -1.86
N LEU A 55 9.92 0.11 -2.39
CA LEU A 55 10.93 -0.66 -1.67
C LEU A 55 12.10 0.26 -1.36
N LEU A 56 12.38 0.45 -0.07
CA LEU A 56 13.51 1.25 0.38
C LEU A 56 14.75 0.36 0.53
N ARG A 57 15.92 0.95 0.32
CA ARG A 57 17.17 0.34 0.82
C ARG A 57 17.07 0.21 2.35
N PRO A 58 17.78 -0.77 2.95
CA PRO A 58 17.85 -0.88 4.41
C PRO A 58 18.21 0.47 5.01
N LEU A 59 17.38 0.92 5.95
CA LEU A 59 17.62 2.15 6.69
C LEU A 59 18.78 1.91 7.67
N PRO A 60 19.68 2.89 7.87
CA PRO A 60 20.74 2.77 8.87
C PRO A 60 20.21 2.53 10.29
N PRO A 61 21.02 2.01 11.23
CA PRO A 61 20.63 1.95 12.63
C PRO A 61 20.30 3.36 13.17
N GLY A 62 19.18 3.48 13.89
CA GLY A 62 18.70 4.75 14.43
C GLY A 62 17.20 5.02 14.19
N PRO A 63 16.71 6.19 14.61
CA PRO A 63 15.33 6.60 14.41
C PRO A 63 15.09 7.07 12.97
N HIS A 64 13.93 6.70 12.42
CA HIS A 64 13.50 7.05 11.07
C HIS A 64 12.01 7.41 11.04
N THR A 65 11.65 8.24 10.06
CA THR A 65 10.25 8.58 9.77
C THR A 65 9.91 8.25 8.33
N ILE A 66 8.80 7.55 8.12
CA ILE A 66 8.24 7.29 6.79
C ILE A 66 6.81 7.80 6.79
N PHE A 67 6.57 8.84 6.00
CA PHE A 67 5.23 9.32 5.71
C PHE A 67 4.80 8.86 4.33
N PHE A 68 3.56 8.44 4.18
CA PHE A 68 2.94 8.28 2.87
C PHE A 68 1.46 8.64 2.88
N ARG A 69 1.00 9.13 1.73
CA ARG A 69 -0.39 9.45 1.46
C ARG A 69 -0.78 8.92 0.08
N GLY A 70 -1.97 8.34 -0.02
CA GLY A 70 -2.56 7.87 -1.27
C GLY A 70 -4.03 8.23 -1.33
N VAL A 71 -4.43 8.85 -2.44
CA VAL A 71 -5.83 9.17 -2.74
C VAL A 71 -6.23 8.47 -4.03
N ILE A 72 -7.31 7.69 -4.00
CA ILE A 72 -7.93 7.10 -5.17
C ILE A 72 -9.35 7.65 -5.30
N ASP A 73 -9.67 8.13 -6.50
CA ASP A 73 -11.03 8.54 -6.87
C ASP A 73 -11.66 7.41 -7.69
N PHE A 74 -12.75 6.83 -7.19
CA PHE A 74 -13.51 5.77 -7.86
C PHE A 74 -14.60 6.33 -8.81
N GLY A 75 -14.72 7.65 -8.92
CA GLY A 75 -15.78 8.33 -9.65
C GLY A 75 -17.06 8.47 -8.84
N GLY A 76 -17.97 9.33 -9.31
CA GLY A 76 -19.26 9.58 -8.66
C GLY A 76 -19.17 10.23 -7.28
N GLY A 77 -18.04 10.88 -6.96
CA GLY A 77 -17.78 11.52 -5.67
C GLY A 77 -17.24 10.57 -4.59
N ASN A 78 -16.92 9.31 -4.92
CA ASN A 78 -16.38 8.35 -3.97
C ASN A 78 -14.85 8.36 -4.01
N THR A 79 -14.24 8.90 -2.96
CA THR A 79 -12.79 8.93 -2.79
C THR A 79 -12.38 8.09 -1.59
N PHE A 80 -11.32 7.29 -1.76
CA PHE A 80 -10.60 6.67 -0.66
C PHE A 80 -9.28 7.40 -0.46
N GLU A 81 -8.97 7.72 0.81
CA GLU A 81 -7.72 8.31 1.21
C GLU A 81 -7.09 7.50 2.35
N VAL A 82 -5.80 7.25 2.23
CA VAL A 82 -4.96 6.73 3.29
C VAL A 82 -3.80 7.70 3.51
N GLN A 83 -3.54 8.01 4.78
CA GLN A 83 -2.42 8.86 5.20
C GLN A 83 -1.83 8.29 6.49
N VAL A 84 -0.55 7.96 6.46
CA VAL A 84 0.12 7.25 7.55
C VAL A 84 1.54 7.79 7.75
N THR A 85 1.93 7.96 9.01
CA THR A 85 3.31 8.20 9.42
C THR A 85 3.78 7.03 10.29
N TYR A 86 4.81 6.32 9.83
CA TYR A 86 5.55 5.39 10.64
C TYR A 86 6.72 6.09 11.34
N ASN A 87 6.82 5.88 12.64
CA ASN A 87 7.98 6.24 13.45
C ASN A 87 8.65 4.93 13.85
N LEU A 88 9.83 4.68 13.31
CA LEU A 88 10.55 3.41 13.45
C LEU A 88 11.94 3.65 14.04
N THR A 89 12.42 2.68 14.81
CA THR A 89 13.82 2.63 15.27
C THR A 89 14.44 1.36 14.74
N ILE A 90 15.49 1.51 13.95
CA ILE A 90 16.26 0.40 13.38
C ILE A 90 17.35 0.01 14.39
N GLY A 91 17.37 -1.27 14.76
CA GLY A 91 18.38 -1.84 15.63
C GLY A 91 19.75 -2.00 14.95
N PRO A 92 20.79 -2.33 15.72
CA PRO A 92 22.12 -2.67 15.21
C PRO A 92 22.13 -3.99 14.40
#